data_AF-A0A7V3WKG4-F1
#
_entry.id   AF-A0A7V3WKG4-F1
#
_cell.length_a   1.000
_cell.length_b   1.000
_cell.length_c   1.000
_cell.angle_alpha   90.00
_cell.angle_beta   90.00
_cell.angle_gamma   90.00
#
_symmetry.space_group_name_H-M   'P 1'
#
loop_
_entity.id
_entity.type
_entity.pdbx_description
1 polymer ?
#
loop_
_entity_poly.entity_id
_entity_poly.type
_entity_poly.pdbx_seq_one_letter_code
_entity_poly.pdbx_strand_id
1 'polypeptide(L)'
;MSILDLLFIKEWYSVLTGLVAGGLFSISRYNLLAKAFSRLVSPENPAGTAVRGSILNYLSYLILGVLLLTASLIINQWVFAGVAAGVLLVPSAVFLVCLLHGLGLDRIDFD
;
A
#
# COMPACT_ATOMS: atom_id res chain seq x y z
N MET A 1 27.71 0.15 -25.74
CA MET A 1 26.53 0.40 -24.88
C MET A 1 25.68 1.45 -25.56
N SER A 2 24.48 1.06 -25.96
CA SER A 2 23.55 1.91 -26.71
C SER A 2 22.92 2.95 -25.77
N ILE A 3 22.59 4.13 -26.28
CA ILE A 3 21.86 5.18 -25.54
C ILE A 3 20.51 4.66 -25.00
N LEU A 4 19.94 3.64 -25.66
CA LEU A 4 18.73 2.95 -25.21
C LEU A 4 18.94 2.16 -23.91
N ASP A 5 20.08 1.49 -23.72
CA ASP A 5 20.36 0.77 -22.48
C ASP A 5 20.45 1.73 -21.29
N LEU A 6 21.07 2.89 -21.50
CA LEU A 6 21.23 3.89 -20.45
C LEU A 6 19.89 4.54 -20.05
N LEU A 7 18.97 4.69 -21.01
CA LEU A 7 17.63 5.22 -20.80
C LEU A 7 16.75 4.20 -20.05
N PHE A 8 16.77 2.94 -20.47
CA PHE A 8 16.06 1.84 -19.79
C PHE A 8 16.54 1.64 -18.36
N ILE A 9 17.85 1.70 -18.11
CA ILE A 9 18.41 1.58 -16.76
C ILE A 9 17.93 2.73 -15.86
N LYS A 10 17.91 3.97 -16.37
CA LYS A 10 17.47 5.15 -15.61
C LYS A 10 15.97 5.10 -15.30
N GLU A 11 15.16 4.62 -16.24
CA GLU A 11 13.72 4.44 -16.06
C GLU A 11 13.41 3.32 -15.07
N TRP A 12 14.14 2.21 -15.13
CA TRP A 12 14.06 1.10 -14.17
C TRP A 12 14.28 1.57 -12.72
N TYR A 13 15.34 2.35 -12.45
CA TYR A 13 15.60 2.86 -11.10
C TYR A 13 14.50 3.82 -10.64
N SER A 14 13.93 4.60 -11.55
CA SER A 14 12.83 5.53 -11.25
C SER A 14 11.55 4.76 -10.86
N VAL A 15 11.23 3.69 -11.59
CA VAL A 15 10.08 2.83 -11.26
C VAL A 15 10.29 2.11 -9.93
N LEU A 16 11.49 1.58 -9.69
CA LEU A 16 11.82 0.85 -8.45
C LEU A 16 11.73 1.73 -7.21
N THR A 17 12.29 2.94 -7.28
CA THR A 17 12.23 3.90 -6.17
C THR A 17 10.78 4.28 -5.86
N GLY A 18 9.96 4.51 -6.90
CA GLY A 18 8.53 4.69 -6.74
C GLY A 18 7.84 3.48 -6.11
N LEU A 19 8.15 2.27 -6.59
CA LEU A 19 7.57 1.02 -6.10
C LEU A 19 7.86 0.80 -4.61
N VAL A 20 9.10 0.99 -4.18
CA VAL A 20 9.49 0.86 -2.77
C VAL A 20 8.78 1.91 -1.92
N ALA A 21 8.74 3.18 -2.37
CA ALA A 21 8.06 4.24 -1.63
C ALA A 21 6.54 3.98 -1.50
N GLY A 22 5.88 3.62 -2.59
CA GLY A 22 4.45 3.27 -2.60
C GLY A 22 4.14 2.04 -1.77
N GLY A 23 5.00 1.00 -1.84
CA GLY A 23 4.88 -0.22 -1.06
C GLY A 23 5.03 0.02 0.45
N LEU A 24 6.09 0.72 0.87
CA LEU A 24 6.30 1.07 2.28
C LEU A 24 5.15 1.91 2.84
N PHE A 25 4.65 2.86 2.04
CA PHE A 25 3.49 3.66 2.41
C PHE A 25 2.25 2.78 2.58
N SER A 26 1.99 1.85 1.66
CA SER A 26 0.84 0.96 1.71
C SER A 26 0.90 -0.01 2.88
N ILE A 27 2.06 -0.60 3.18
CA ILE A 27 2.28 -1.45 4.36
C ILE A 27 1.98 -0.65 5.65
N SER A 28 2.51 0.57 5.74
CA SER A 28 2.30 1.43 6.91
C SER A 28 0.83 1.78 7.09
N ARG A 29 0.14 2.15 6.00
CA ARG A 29 -1.29 2.41 5.98
C ARG A 29 -2.08 1.17 6.43
N TYR A 30 -1.76 -0.01 5.89
CA TYR A 30 -2.49 -1.24 6.17
C TYR A 30 -2.33 -1.70 7.63
N ASN A 31 -1.12 -1.64 8.17
CA ASN A 31 -0.85 -2.00 9.58
C ASN A 31 -1.64 -1.12 10.55
N LEU A 32 -1.73 0.18 10.27
CA LEU A 32 -2.50 1.11 11.11
C LEU A 32 -4.00 0.94 10.95
N LEU A 33 -4.46 0.62 9.74
CA LEU A 33 -5.86 0.25 9.48
C LEU A 33 -6.24 -1.02 10.24
N ALA A 34 -5.38 -2.04 10.24
CA ALA A 34 -5.56 -3.26 11.01
C ALA A 34 -5.60 -2.98 12.53
N LYS A 35 -4.71 -2.12 13.05
CA LYS A 35 -4.74 -1.68 14.44
C LYS A 35 -5.98 -0.86 14.80
N ALA A 36 -6.49 -0.07 13.86
CA ALA A 36 -7.73 0.68 14.05
C ALA A 36 -8.92 -0.28 14.12
N PHE A 37 -9.02 -1.22 13.17
CA PHE A 37 -10.07 -2.25 13.16
C PHE A 37 -10.03 -3.13 14.42
N SER A 38 -8.86 -3.57 14.87
CA SER A 38 -8.77 -4.37 16.10
C SER A 38 -9.25 -3.62 17.34
N ARG A 39 -8.99 -2.30 17.42
CA ARG A 39 -9.49 -1.43 18.49
C ARG A 39 -10.99 -1.14 18.40
N LEU A 40 -11.54 -1.10 17.18
CA LEU A 40 -12.97 -0.94 16.90
C LEU A 40 -13.78 -2.19 17.23
N VAL A 41 -13.22 -3.37 17.00
CA VAL A 41 -13.86 -4.67 17.27
C VAL A 41 -13.74 -5.08 18.75
N SER A 42 -12.80 -4.49 19.50
CA SER A 42 -12.61 -4.81 20.92
C SER A 42 -13.80 -4.31 21.77
N PRO A 43 -14.46 -5.19 22.54
CA PRO A 43 -15.70 -4.89 23.27
C PRO A 43 -15.53 -3.91 24.46
N GLU A 44 -14.30 -3.54 24.81
CA GLU A 44 -14.00 -2.75 26.03
C GLU A 44 -13.92 -1.22 25.82
N ASN A 45 -14.10 -0.70 24.60
CA ASN A 45 -13.95 0.74 24.34
C ASN A 45 -15.28 1.50 24.24
N PRO A 46 -15.39 2.72 24.84
CA PRO A 46 -16.54 3.59 24.60
C PRO A 46 -16.56 3.97 23.11
N ALA A 47 -17.62 3.54 22.42
CA ALA A 47 -17.75 3.58 20.96
C ALA A 47 -17.50 4.97 20.32
N GLY A 48 -17.56 6.06 21.07
CA GLY A 48 -17.36 7.42 20.53
C GLY A 48 -15.91 7.84 20.27
N THR A 49 -14.96 7.50 21.15
CA THR A 49 -13.57 8.01 21.06
C THR A 49 -12.69 7.15 20.15
N ALA A 50 -12.88 5.83 20.15
CA ALA A 50 -12.14 4.90 19.29
C ALA A 50 -12.50 5.07 17.80
N VAL A 51 -13.77 5.34 17.49
CA VAL A 51 -14.25 5.60 16.12
C VAL A 51 -13.67 6.92 15.60
N ARG A 52 -13.73 8.01 16.39
CA ARG A 52 -13.23 9.33 15.98
C ARG A 52 -11.71 9.31 15.71
N GLY A 53 -10.93 8.63 16.55
CA GLY A 53 -9.49 8.48 16.34
C GLY A 53 -9.14 7.70 15.07
N SER A 54 -9.93 6.65 14.77
CA SER A 54 -9.74 5.84 13.56
C SER A 54 -10.08 6.62 12.28
N ILE A 55 -11.16 7.41 12.30
CA ILE A 55 -11.55 8.28 11.16
C ILE A 55 -10.48 9.34 10.91
N LEU A 56 -9.99 10.02 11.95
CA LEU A 56 -8.95 11.05 11.81
C LEU A 56 -7.65 10.44 11.25
N ASN A 57 -7.24 9.27 11.73
CA ASN A 57 -6.08 8.57 11.18
C ASN A 57 -6.29 8.23 9.70
N TYR A 58 -7.47 7.71 9.33
CA TYR A 58 -7.78 7.39 7.93
C TYR A 58 -7.70 8.64 7.03
N LEU A 59 -8.24 9.76 7.49
CA LEU A 59 -8.19 11.04 6.78
C LEU A 59 -6.75 11.54 6.58
N SER A 60 -5.91 11.44 7.62
CA SER A 60 -4.49 11.77 7.54
C SER A 60 -3.76 10.91 6.50
N TYR A 61 -4.09 9.62 6.40
CA TYR A 61 -3.51 8.73 5.38
C TYR A 61 -3.98 9.05 3.96
N LEU A 62 -5.23 9.50 3.79
CA LEU A 62 -5.70 9.99 2.49
C LEU A 62 -4.90 11.23 2.06
N ILE A 63 -4.71 12.19 2.95
CA ILE A 63 -3.94 13.41 2.67
C ILE A 63 -2.48 13.07 2.34
N LEU A 64 -1.85 12.21 3.15
CA LEU A 64 -0.47 11.75 2.90
C LEU A 64 -0.35 10.97 1.58
N GLY A 65 -1.34 10.15 1.24
CA GLY A 65 -1.36 9.42 -0.02
C GLY A 65 -1.46 10.33 -1.24
N VAL A 66 -2.34 11.34 -1.16
CA VAL A 66 -2.46 12.36 -2.21
C VAL A 66 -1.17 13.16 -2.33
N LEU A 67 -0.56 13.57 -1.21
CA LEU A 67 0.74 14.26 -1.22
C LEU A 67 1.84 13.41 -1.85
N LEU A 68 1.92 12.12 -1.51
CA LEU A 68 2.91 11.20 -2.07
C LEU A 68 2.73 11.04 -3.59
N LEU A 69 1.50 10.84 -4.06
CA LEU A 69 1.20 10.72 -5.49
C LEU A 69 1.51 12.02 -6.23
N THR A 70 1.11 13.17 -5.66
CA THR A 70 1.36 14.48 -6.27
C THR A 70 2.86 14.80 -6.33
N ALA A 71 3.60 14.51 -5.25
CA ALA A 71 5.06 14.67 -5.23
C ALA A 71 5.73 13.76 -6.27
N SER A 72 5.26 12.52 -6.43
CA SER A 72 5.81 11.61 -7.44
C SER A 72 5.59 12.07 -8.88
N LEU A 73 4.45 12.70 -9.17
CA LEU A 73 4.15 13.30 -10.49
C LEU A 73 5.10 14.45 -10.83
N ILE A 74 5.49 15.25 -9.82
CA ILE A 74 6.44 16.36 -10.01
C ILE A 74 7.84 15.86 -10.34
N ILE A 75 8.23 14.69 -9.79
CA ILE A 75 9.56 14.11 -10.04
C ILE A 75 9.63 13.49 -11.43
N ASN A 76 8.76 12.50 -11.72
CA ASN A 76 8.75 11.78 -13.00
C ASN A 76 7.49 10.89 -13.10
N GLN A 77 6.92 10.79 -14.30
CA GLN A 77 5.80 9.88 -14.61
C GLN A 77 6.12 8.41 -14.27
N TRP A 78 7.37 7.98 -14.47
CA TRP A 78 7.81 6.62 -14.13
C TRP A 78 7.87 6.37 -12.62
N VAL A 79 8.25 7.38 -11.83
CA VAL A 79 8.21 7.30 -10.36
C VAL A 79 6.76 7.23 -9.90
N PHE A 80 5.87 8.02 -10.49
CA PHE A 80 4.43 7.95 -10.22
C PHE A 80 3.85 6.56 -10.51
N ALA A 81 4.18 5.98 -11.67
CA ALA A 81 3.75 4.62 -12.01
C ALA A 81 4.24 3.60 -10.97
N GLY A 82 5.49 3.72 -10.52
CA GLY A 82 6.04 2.91 -9.43
C GLY A 82 5.27 3.09 -8.12
N VAL A 83 5.02 4.33 -7.69
CA VAL A 83 4.27 4.62 -6.45
C VAL A 83 2.85 4.08 -6.52
N ALA A 84 2.14 4.32 -7.62
CA ALA A 84 0.78 3.83 -7.82
C ALA A 84 0.72 2.29 -7.76
N ALA A 85 1.66 1.62 -8.45
CA ALA A 85 1.77 0.16 -8.40
C ALA A 85 2.05 -0.34 -6.98
N GLY A 86 3.02 0.28 -6.27
CA GLY A 86 3.37 -0.10 -4.89
C GLY A 86 2.22 0.10 -3.91
N VAL A 87 1.43 1.17 -4.08
CA VAL A 87 0.25 1.45 -3.25
C VAL A 87 -0.82 0.36 -3.42
N LEU A 88 -1.04 -0.10 -4.65
CA LEU A 88 -2.04 -1.13 -4.96
C LEU A 88 -1.57 -2.55 -4.66
N LEU A 89 -0.27 -2.81 -4.67
CA LEU A 89 0.28 -4.15 -4.52
C LEU A 89 -0.13 -4.82 -3.20
N VAL A 90 -0.07 -4.07 -2.09
CA VAL A 90 -0.43 -4.59 -0.76
C VAL A 90 -1.90 -5.00 -0.66
N PRO A 91 -2.91 -4.15 -0.96
CA PRO A 91 -4.30 -4.57 -0.90
C PRO A 91 -4.62 -5.68 -1.92
N SER A 92 -3.99 -5.70 -3.10
CA SER A 92 -4.15 -6.80 -4.06
C SER A 92 -3.60 -8.12 -3.52
N ALA A 93 -2.43 -8.10 -2.88
CA ALA A 93 -1.84 -9.29 -2.27
C ALA A 93 -2.73 -9.83 -1.14
N VAL A 94 -3.24 -8.95 -0.27
CA VAL A 94 -4.16 -9.35 0.81
C VAL A 94 -5.46 -9.90 0.23
N PHE A 95 -6.02 -9.27 -0.79
CA PHE A 95 -7.23 -9.76 -1.46
C PHE A 95 -7.03 -11.16 -2.05
N LEU A 96 -5.90 -11.41 -2.73
CA LEU A 96 -5.57 -12.73 -3.26
C LEU A 96 -5.43 -13.77 -2.15
N VAL A 97 -4.76 -13.44 -1.05
CA VAL A 97 -4.62 -14.36 0.10
C VAL A 97 -5.99 -14.66 0.73
N CYS A 98 -6.85 -13.66 0.90
CA CYS A 98 -8.21 -13.86 1.40
C CYS A 98 -9.06 -14.70 0.44
N LEU A 99 -8.90 -14.52 -0.86
CA LEU A 99 -9.62 -15.27 -1.89
C LEU A 99 -9.17 -16.74 -1.90
N LEU A 100 -7.87 -17.00 -1.77
CA LEU A 100 -7.31 -18.36 -1.64
C LEU A 100 -7.81 -19.06 -0.38
N HIS A 101 -7.80 -18.38 0.77
CA HIS A 101 -8.36 -18.92 2.01
C HIS A 101 -9.88 -19.17 1.88
N GLY A 102 -10.62 -18.24 1.27
CA GLY A 102 -12.06 -18.39 1.04
C GLY A 102 -12.42 -19.53 0.10
N LEU A 103 -11.52 -19.89 -0.81
CA LEU A 103 -11.65 -21.04 -1.70
C LEU A 103 -11.20 -22.36 -1.05
N GLY A 104 -10.70 -22.34 0.18
CA GLY A 104 -10.20 -23.54 0.88
C GLY A 104 -8.90 -24.09 0.30
N LEU A 105 -8.18 -23.32 -0.51
CA LEU A 105 -6.89 -23.71 -1.12
C LEU A 105 -5.70 -23.58 -0.14
N ASP A 106 -5.99 -23.50 1.15
CA ASP A 106 -5.01 -23.36 2.24
C ASP A 106 -4.21 -24.66 2.48
N ARG A 107 -4.65 -25.78 1.87
CA ARG A 107 -3.95 -27.07 1.83
C ARG A 107 -3.53 -27.40 0.40
N ILE A 108 -2.45 -26.80 -0.06
CA ILE A 108 -1.65 -27.44 -1.11
C ILE A 108 -0.69 -28.35 -0.37
N ASP A 109 -1.08 -29.61 -0.18
CA ASP A 109 -0.18 -30.68 0.24
C ASP A 109 0.92 -30.77 -0.82
N PHE A 110 2.10 -30.21 -0.52
CA PHE A 110 3.32 -30.50 -1.24
C PHE A 110 3.83 -31.85 -0.72
N ASP A 111 3.31 -32.94 -1.29
CA ASP A 111 3.99 -34.24 -1.29
C ASP A 111 5.28 -34.16 -2.13
#